data_AF-A0A412SVU5-F1
#
_entry.id   AF-A0A412SVU5-F1
#
_cell.length_a   1.000
_cell.length_b   1.000
_cell.length_c   1.000
_cell.angle_alpha   90.00
_cell.angle_beta   90.00
_cell.angle_gamma   90.00
#
_symmetry.space_group_name_H-M   'P 1'
#
loop_
_entity.id
_entity.type
_entity.pdbx_description
1 polymer ?
#
loop_
_entity_poly.entity_id
_entity_poly.type
_entity_poly.pdbx_seq_one_letter_code
_entity_poly.pdbx_strand_id
1 'polypeptide(L)'
;MLSQELSRRTALKALFGAASAAVLFGLPARAHAAEASKETTDKLNAAQAQLDEVQAQLDSIANEYAALANKNAQTLNDIENVQGKIDDTQAQIDEKKAELKKKRNDLSDRVAASYKSGGTNILSLLLASGSFEELVANAHYVEKINKSDRDAIEDIQTIQEELDAQKTELESQKADLEKLKDQQTAQMQDMQAKQQEVQTVLNGLSDDVKELMAQRDSEILAAAQAEEAARKAAAAAAAANKNNSYSGGSSSGGGSYAPGTPQQNAGSGKQQAVVNACYSTPSPGQNWCAAWVTNVFRNAGVGYFGGNACDMFNAWCYSSDRSALQVGMIVADSSHSGTGAPGLIYGHVGIYVGGGIVMSNEGAITSKSLDSFISFYGTGSGVRWGWLGGIALS
;
A
#
# COMPACT_ATOMS: atom_id res chain seq x y z
N MET A 1 12.16 -29.78 13.55
CA MET A 1 11.24 -29.62 12.40
C MET A 1 11.13 -30.84 11.51
N LEU A 2 12.20 -31.63 11.29
CA LEU A 2 12.16 -32.84 10.43
C LEU A 2 11.22 -33.98 10.90
N SER A 3 10.93 -34.12 12.20
CA SER A 3 10.09 -35.22 12.70
C SER A 3 8.57 -35.04 12.50
N GLN A 4 8.09 -33.80 12.30
CA GLN A 4 6.66 -33.52 12.11
C GLN A 4 6.20 -33.77 10.67
N GLU A 5 7.04 -33.44 9.69
CA GLU A 5 6.83 -33.70 8.25
C GLU A 5 6.65 -35.20 7.96
N LEU A 6 7.47 -36.05 8.56
CA LEU A 6 7.39 -37.51 8.44
C LEU A 6 6.06 -38.06 9.01
N SER A 7 5.57 -37.51 10.12
CA SER A 7 4.31 -37.95 10.73
C SER A 7 3.07 -37.60 9.89
N ARG A 8 3.09 -36.47 9.18
CA ARG A 8 1.98 -36.04 8.31
C ARG A 8 1.93 -36.85 7.02
N ARG A 9 3.08 -37.12 6.40
CA ARG A 9 3.22 -38.01 5.24
C ARG A 9 2.71 -39.43 5.53
N THR A 10 2.93 -39.94 6.75
CA THR A 10 2.40 -41.24 7.19
C THR A 10 0.90 -41.20 7.48
N ALA A 11 0.36 -40.10 8.01
CA ALA A 11 -1.07 -39.92 8.26
C ALA A 11 -1.90 -39.80 6.96
N LEU A 12 -1.39 -39.07 5.96
CA LEU A 12 -2.00 -38.97 4.62
C LEU A 12 -2.05 -40.33 3.90
N LYS A 13 -0.99 -41.13 3.98
CA LYS A 13 -0.97 -42.50 3.46
C LYS A 13 -2.02 -43.41 4.12
N ALA A 14 -2.29 -43.22 5.41
CA ALA A 14 -3.29 -43.99 6.15
C ALA A 14 -4.74 -43.57 5.83
N LEU A 15 -4.99 -42.27 5.64
CA LEU A 15 -6.32 -41.75 5.30
C LEU A 15 -6.77 -42.13 3.88
N PHE A 16 -5.87 -42.09 2.89
CA PHE A 16 -6.21 -42.46 1.51
C PHE A 16 -6.30 -43.98 1.28
N GLY A 17 -5.59 -44.78 2.07
CA GLY A 17 -5.80 -46.24 2.11
C GLY A 17 -7.18 -46.65 2.64
N ALA A 18 -7.82 -45.79 3.45
CA ALA A 18 -9.14 -46.04 4.01
C ALA A 18 -10.30 -45.40 3.21
N ALA A 19 -10.06 -44.25 2.54
CA ALA A 19 -11.13 -43.50 1.86
C ALA A 19 -11.45 -44.02 0.44
N SER A 20 -10.48 -44.61 -0.28
CA SER A 20 -10.67 -45.05 -1.67
C SER A 20 -11.54 -46.32 -1.83
N ALA A 21 -11.79 -47.06 -0.75
CA ALA A 21 -12.66 -48.24 -0.78
C ALA A 21 -14.14 -47.94 -0.42
N ALA A 22 -14.45 -46.79 0.17
CA ALA A 22 -15.76 -46.55 0.78
C ALA A 22 -16.75 -45.78 -0.11
N VAL A 23 -16.32 -45.16 -1.22
CA VAL A 23 -17.19 -44.26 -2.01
C VAL A 23 -18.02 -44.99 -3.08
N LEU A 24 -17.77 -46.28 -3.36
CA LEU A 24 -18.45 -46.97 -4.48
C LEU A 24 -19.64 -47.89 -4.13
N PHE A 25 -19.88 -48.25 -2.87
CA PHE A 25 -21.07 -49.05 -2.53
C PHE A 25 -21.60 -48.71 -1.13
N GLY A 26 -22.73 -48.00 -1.08
CA GLY A 26 -23.46 -47.75 0.15
C GLY A 26 -24.08 -49.02 0.73
N LEU A 27 -23.41 -49.67 1.68
CA LEU A 27 -23.97 -50.64 2.62
C LEU A 27 -23.20 -50.62 3.96
N PRO A 28 -23.85 -50.92 5.11
CA PRO A 28 -23.23 -50.80 6.43
C PRO A 28 -22.44 -52.05 6.84
N ALA A 29 -21.31 -51.81 7.52
CA ALA A 29 -20.59 -52.70 8.43
C ALA A 29 -19.95 -53.99 7.85
N ARG A 30 -18.65 -53.91 7.54
CA ARG A 30 -17.54 -54.54 8.29
C ARG A 30 -16.22 -54.19 7.60
N ALA A 31 -15.36 -53.49 8.32
CA ALA A 31 -14.04 -53.09 7.88
C ALA A 31 -13.14 -54.32 7.72
N HIS A 32 -13.07 -54.84 6.49
CA HIS A 32 -11.79 -55.29 5.96
C HIS A 32 -11.12 -54.06 5.40
N ALA A 33 -9.98 -53.66 5.97
CA ALA A 33 -9.06 -52.76 5.28
C ALA A 33 -8.66 -53.49 4.00
N ALA A 34 -9.31 -53.16 2.88
CA ALA A 34 -8.83 -53.53 1.58
C ALA A 34 -7.43 -52.90 1.48
N GLU A 35 -6.39 -53.73 1.43
CA GLU A 35 -5.06 -53.23 1.10
C GLU A 35 -5.18 -52.47 -0.21
N ALA A 36 -4.86 -51.18 -0.19
CA ALA A 36 -4.81 -50.38 -1.39
C ALA A 36 -3.93 -51.11 -2.41
N SER A 37 -4.44 -51.30 -3.63
CA SER A 37 -3.67 -51.99 -4.65
C SER A 37 -2.31 -51.30 -4.85
N LYS A 38 -1.28 -52.05 -5.25
CA LYS A 38 0.03 -51.48 -5.56
C LYS A 38 -0.09 -50.31 -6.56
N GLU A 39 -0.98 -50.44 -7.54
CA GLU A 39 -1.31 -49.40 -8.51
C GLU A 39 -1.87 -48.12 -7.86
N THR A 40 -2.78 -48.26 -6.89
CA THR A 40 -3.34 -47.13 -6.13
C THR A 40 -2.27 -46.43 -5.30
N THR A 41 -1.38 -47.20 -4.67
CA THR A 41 -0.26 -46.67 -3.87
C THR A 41 0.76 -45.94 -4.75
N ASP A 42 1.06 -46.48 -5.93
CA ASP A 42 2.00 -45.87 -6.88
C ASP A 42 1.44 -44.56 -7.46
N LYS A 43 0.14 -44.53 -7.81
CA LYS A 43 -0.56 -43.30 -8.24
C LYS A 43 -0.55 -42.22 -7.16
N LEU A 44 -0.77 -42.59 -5.90
CA LEU A 44 -0.75 -41.65 -4.78
C LEU A 44 0.64 -41.10 -4.50
N ASN A 45 1.68 -41.95 -4.55
CA ASN A 45 3.06 -41.48 -4.41
C ASN A 45 3.48 -40.57 -5.57
N ALA A 46 3.04 -40.86 -6.79
CA ALA A 46 3.28 -40.00 -7.95
C ALA A 46 2.59 -38.64 -7.82
N ALA A 47 1.31 -38.62 -7.43
CA ALA A 47 0.57 -37.39 -7.19
C ALA A 47 1.19 -36.56 -6.05
N GLN A 48 1.68 -37.21 -4.98
CA GLN A 48 2.39 -36.54 -3.90
C GLN A 48 3.73 -35.95 -4.36
N ALA A 49 4.49 -36.65 -5.21
CA ALA A 49 5.74 -36.13 -5.76
C ALA A 49 5.50 -34.92 -6.67
N GLN A 50 4.45 -34.97 -7.50
CA GLN A 50 4.01 -33.85 -8.33
C GLN A 50 3.57 -32.66 -7.46
N LEU A 51 2.86 -32.92 -6.36
CA LEU A 51 2.47 -31.88 -5.41
C LEU A 51 3.69 -31.22 -4.77
N ASP A 52 4.68 -32.00 -4.32
CA ASP A 52 5.90 -31.48 -3.71
C ASP A 52 6.70 -30.61 -4.71
N GLU A 53 6.78 -31.03 -5.98
CA GLU A 53 7.43 -30.27 -7.06
C GLU A 53 6.71 -28.96 -7.37
N VAL A 54 5.39 -29.02 -7.52
CA VAL A 54 4.54 -27.85 -7.81
C VAL A 54 4.57 -26.87 -6.65
N GLN A 55 4.55 -27.35 -5.41
CA GLN A 55 4.70 -26.48 -4.24
C GLN A 55 6.04 -25.74 -4.29
N ALA A 56 7.13 -26.42 -4.63
CA ALA A 56 8.44 -25.77 -4.74
C ALA A 56 8.46 -24.71 -5.86
N GLN A 57 7.79 -24.95 -6.98
CA GLN A 57 7.61 -23.97 -8.05
C GLN A 57 6.81 -22.75 -7.57
N LEU A 58 5.67 -22.97 -6.91
CA LEU A 58 4.82 -21.91 -6.38
C LEU A 58 5.55 -21.09 -5.30
N ASP A 59 6.32 -21.73 -4.42
CA ASP A 59 7.13 -21.06 -3.41
C ASP A 59 8.23 -20.21 -4.07
N SER A 60 8.86 -20.70 -5.15
CA SER A 60 9.84 -19.91 -5.92
C SER A 60 9.20 -18.67 -6.54
N ILE A 61 8.05 -18.84 -7.22
CA ILE A 61 7.32 -17.74 -7.85
C ILE A 61 6.85 -16.73 -6.79
N ALA A 62 6.38 -17.19 -5.63
CA ALA A 62 5.97 -16.34 -4.52
C ALA A 62 7.14 -15.50 -3.98
N ASN A 63 8.33 -16.09 -3.84
CA ASN A 63 9.53 -15.37 -3.40
C ASN A 63 9.99 -14.32 -4.42
N GLU A 64 9.96 -14.66 -5.72
CA GLU A 64 10.27 -13.70 -6.80
C GLU A 64 9.26 -12.56 -6.84
N TYR A 65 7.97 -12.86 -6.70
CA TYR A 65 6.91 -11.86 -6.61
C TYR A 65 7.11 -10.94 -5.40
N ALA A 66 7.40 -11.50 -4.21
CA ALA A 66 7.66 -10.72 -3.00
C ALA A 66 8.86 -9.78 -3.18
N ALA A 67 9.92 -10.23 -3.86
CA ALA A 67 11.07 -9.38 -4.17
C ALA A 67 10.69 -8.23 -5.12
N LEU A 68 9.84 -8.47 -6.13
CA LEU A 68 9.32 -7.44 -7.01
C LEU A 68 8.40 -6.45 -6.27
N ALA A 69 7.51 -6.96 -5.43
CA ALA A 69 6.61 -6.16 -4.60
C ALA A 69 7.38 -5.21 -3.67
N ASN A 70 8.46 -5.70 -3.04
CA ASN A 70 9.34 -4.87 -2.22
C ASN A 70 10.05 -3.78 -3.03
N LYS A 71 10.51 -4.09 -4.25
CA LYS A 71 11.11 -3.08 -5.15
C LYS A 71 10.07 -2.03 -5.58
N ASN A 72 8.85 -2.45 -5.91
CA ASN A 72 7.75 -1.56 -6.27
C ASN A 72 7.38 -0.63 -5.11
N ALA A 73 7.33 -1.16 -3.89
CA ALA A 73 7.09 -0.34 -2.70
C ALA A 73 8.19 0.70 -2.43
N GLN A 74 9.47 0.33 -2.65
CA GLN A 74 10.58 1.29 -2.60
C GLN A 74 10.42 2.38 -3.65
N THR A 75 10.13 2.01 -4.90
CA THR A 75 9.88 2.96 -5.98
C THR A 75 8.69 3.89 -5.67
N LEU A 76 7.62 3.36 -5.06
CA LEU A 76 6.49 4.17 -4.60
C LEU A 76 6.88 5.17 -3.49
N ASN A 77 7.78 4.80 -2.56
CA ASN A 77 8.31 5.73 -1.56
C ASN A 77 9.14 6.83 -2.22
N ASP A 78 9.95 6.48 -3.22
CA ASP A 78 10.75 7.44 -3.97
C ASP A 78 9.86 8.42 -4.74
N ILE A 79 8.77 7.93 -5.35
CA ILE A 79 7.74 8.76 -6.00
C ILE A 79 7.11 9.73 -5.00
N GLU A 80 6.65 9.25 -3.84
CA GLU A 80 6.03 10.08 -2.79
C GLU A 80 7.01 11.17 -2.31
N ASN A 81 8.28 10.82 -2.11
CA ASN A 81 9.34 11.75 -1.71
C ASN A 81 9.64 12.81 -2.78
N VAL A 82 9.77 12.41 -4.05
CA VAL A 82 10.02 13.34 -5.15
C VAL A 82 8.83 14.26 -5.37
N GLN A 83 7.60 13.76 -5.26
CA GLN A 83 6.39 14.58 -5.35
C GLN A 83 6.36 15.64 -4.24
N GLY A 84 6.71 15.28 -2.99
CA GLY A 84 6.84 16.24 -1.90
C GLY A 84 7.89 17.32 -2.18
N LYS A 85 9.06 16.95 -2.73
CA LYS A 85 10.10 17.92 -3.13
C LYS A 85 9.63 18.85 -4.25
N ILE A 86 8.85 18.35 -5.21
CA ILE A 86 8.26 19.15 -6.28
C ILE A 86 7.31 20.19 -5.68
N ASP A 87 6.44 19.77 -4.76
CA ASP A 87 5.48 20.66 -4.11
C ASP A 87 6.19 21.75 -3.29
N ASP A 88 7.20 21.38 -2.50
CA ASP A 88 8.04 22.32 -1.74
C ASP A 88 8.79 23.29 -2.65
N THR A 89 9.40 22.79 -3.74
CA THR A 89 10.14 23.62 -4.71
C THR A 89 9.19 24.59 -5.42
N GLN A 90 8.00 24.14 -5.78
CA GLN A 90 6.98 24.98 -6.40
C GLN A 90 6.51 26.10 -5.45
N ALA A 91 6.31 25.78 -4.16
CA ALA A 91 5.98 26.78 -3.14
C ALA A 91 7.09 27.82 -2.97
N GLN A 92 8.36 27.39 -2.92
CA GLN A 92 9.51 28.31 -2.85
C GLN A 92 9.61 29.21 -4.09
N ILE A 93 9.36 28.67 -5.28
CA ILE A 93 9.33 29.45 -6.52
C ILE A 93 8.25 30.53 -6.44
N ASP A 94 7.06 30.19 -5.93
CA ASP A 94 5.96 31.14 -5.85
C ASP A 94 6.21 32.23 -4.80
N GLU A 95 6.83 31.88 -3.66
CA GLU A 95 7.34 32.84 -2.67
C GLU A 95 8.38 33.78 -3.29
N LYS A 96 9.39 33.24 -3.97
CA LYS A 96 10.45 34.03 -4.62
C LYS A 96 9.92 34.91 -5.75
N LYS A 97 8.92 34.47 -6.52
CA LYS A 97 8.21 35.32 -7.49
C LYS A 97 7.49 36.49 -6.83
N ALA A 98 6.84 36.26 -5.69
CA ALA A 98 6.18 37.31 -4.94
C ALA A 98 7.20 38.31 -4.36
N GLU A 99 8.31 37.82 -3.83
CA GLU A 99 9.43 38.63 -3.34
C GLU A 99 10.03 39.48 -4.47
N LEU A 100 10.34 38.85 -5.62
CA LEU A 100 10.87 39.51 -6.81
C LEU A 100 9.95 40.65 -7.28
N LYS A 101 8.64 40.39 -7.34
CA LYS A 101 7.64 41.39 -7.72
C LYS A 101 7.64 42.57 -6.74
N LYS A 102 7.70 42.29 -5.44
CA LYS A 102 7.76 43.33 -4.40
C LYS A 102 9.03 44.18 -4.54
N LYS A 103 10.20 43.55 -4.62
CA LYS A 103 11.50 44.24 -4.77
C LYS A 103 11.56 45.10 -6.04
N ARG A 104 11.00 44.60 -7.16
CA ARG A 104 10.88 45.37 -8.40
C ARG A 104 9.97 46.58 -8.26
N ASN A 105 8.83 46.45 -7.58
CA ASN A 105 7.94 47.58 -7.30
C ASN A 105 8.61 48.62 -6.39
N ASP A 106 9.27 48.18 -5.31
CA ASP A 106 9.98 49.06 -4.38
C ASP A 106 11.08 49.85 -5.11
N LEU A 107 11.86 49.18 -5.98
CA LEU A 107 12.86 49.84 -6.82
C LEU A 107 12.21 50.81 -7.81
N SER A 108 11.09 50.44 -8.44
CA SER A 108 10.36 51.30 -9.38
C SER A 108 9.85 52.57 -8.71
N ASP A 109 9.26 52.47 -7.51
CA ASP A 109 8.77 53.61 -6.72
C ASP A 109 9.90 54.55 -6.32
N ARG A 110 11.05 54.00 -5.91
CA ARG A 110 12.27 54.77 -5.61
C ARG A 110 12.79 55.52 -6.82
N VAL A 111 12.87 54.85 -7.97
CA VAL A 111 13.29 55.45 -9.24
C VAL A 111 12.35 56.58 -9.64
N ALA A 112 11.03 56.36 -9.53
CA ALA A 112 10.02 57.37 -9.84
C ALA A 112 10.10 58.60 -8.90
N ALA A 113 10.33 58.38 -7.60
CA ALA A 113 10.50 59.45 -6.62
C ALA A 113 11.77 60.27 -6.88
N SER A 114 12.89 59.59 -7.16
CA SER A 114 14.17 60.21 -7.53
C SER A 114 14.06 61.09 -8.78
N TYR A 115 13.39 60.59 -9.83
CA TYR A 115 13.11 61.35 -11.05
C TYR A 115 12.29 62.63 -10.79
N LYS A 116 11.20 62.52 -10.03
CA LYS A 116 10.34 63.67 -9.66
C LYS A 116 11.08 64.72 -8.82
N SER A 117 12.13 64.32 -8.10
CA SER A 117 12.95 65.22 -7.28
C SER A 117 14.06 65.96 -8.05
N GLY A 118 14.23 65.71 -9.36
CA GLY A 118 15.14 66.49 -10.23
C GLY A 118 16.57 65.94 -10.36
N GLY A 119 16.84 64.67 -10.02
CA GLY A 119 18.14 64.03 -10.18
C GLY A 119 18.56 63.84 -11.66
N THR A 120 19.69 64.42 -12.04
CA THR A 120 20.17 64.61 -13.42
C THR A 120 20.41 63.35 -14.26
N ASN A 121 19.89 63.36 -15.51
CA ASN A 121 20.31 62.72 -16.78
C ASN A 121 20.68 61.22 -16.89
N ILE A 122 21.01 60.53 -15.79
CA ILE A 122 21.48 59.14 -15.80
C ILE A 122 20.31 58.15 -15.72
N LEU A 123 19.22 58.56 -15.07
CA LEU A 123 18.00 57.77 -14.93
C LEU A 123 17.15 57.77 -16.20
N SER A 124 17.27 58.78 -17.07
CA SER A 124 16.63 58.78 -18.40
C SER A 124 17.26 57.74 -19.33
N LEU A 125 18.54 57.39 -19.14
CA LEU A 125 19.24 56.34 -19.89
C LEU A 125 18.81 54.94 -19.42
N LEU A 126 18.62 54.77 -18.10
CA LEU A 126 18.05 53.56 -17.49
C LEU A 126 16.54 53.38 -17.77
N LEU A 127 15.77 54.45 -17.92
CA LEU A 127 14.36 54.34 -18.29
C LEU A 127 14.14 54.04 -19.78
N ALA A 128 15.19 54.22 -20.59
CA ALA A 128 15.17 53.90 -22.02
C ALA A 128 15.41 52.41 -22.31
N SER A 129 15.84 51.61 -21.33
CA SER A 129 15.94 50.15 -21.49
C SER A 129 14.56 49.51 -21.56
N GLY A 130 14.37 48.64 -22.55
CA GLY A 130 13.11 47.94 -22.82
C GLY A 130 12.86 46.74 -21.91
N SER A 131 13.89 46.26 -21.18
CA SER A 131 13.78 45.17 -20.22
C SER A 131 14.54 45.43 -18.92
N PHE A 132 14.20 44.65 -17.88
CA PHE A 132 14.90 44.71 -16.60
C PHE A 132 16.35 44.20 -16.71
N GLU A 133 16.61 43.23 -17.59
CA GLU A 133 17.98 42.78 -17.89
C GLU A 133 18.82 43.89 -18.54
N GLU A 134 18.24 44.69 -19.45
CA GLU A 134 18.91 45.88 -20.00
C GLU A 134 19.09 46.98 -18.94
N LEU A 135 18.13 47.15 -18.04
CA LEU A 135 18.22 48.08 -16.91
C LEU A 135 19.41 47.73 -16.00
N VAL A 136 19.56 46.46 -15.66
CA VAL A 136 20.68 45.93 -14.86
C VAL A 136 22.02 46.15 -15.57
N ALA A 137 22.11 45.81 -16.86
CA ALA A 137 23.34 46.00 -17.64
C ALA A 137 23.75 47.48 -17.73
N ASN A 138 22.78 48.38 -17.85
CA ASN A 138 23.00 49.83 -17.87
C ASN A 138 23.33 50.40 -16.47
N ALA A 139 22.88 49.76 -15.39
CA ALA A 139 23.14 50.19 -14.02
C ALA A 139 24.61 49.99 -13.60
N HIS A 140 25.27 48.96 -14.16
CA HIS A 140 26.70 48.72 -13.98
C HIS A 140 27.59 49.85 -14.52
N TYR A 141 27.11 50.65 -15.48
CA TYR A 141 27.88 51.73 -16.11
C TYR A 141 27.88 53.06 -15.34
N VAL A 142 27.16 53.15 -14.22
CA VAL A 142 26.93 54.43 -13.53
C VAL A 142 27.53 54.43 -12.13
N GLU A 143 28.72 55.03 -12.01
CA GLU A 143 29.52 55.19 -10.78
C GLU A 143 28.87 56.10 -9.71
N LYS A 144 27.66 56.61 -9.97
CA LYS A 144 26.96 57.62 -9.15
C LYS A 144 25.54 57.23 -8.73
N ILE A 145 25.27 55.93 -8.59
CA ILE A 145 24.08 55.43 -7.90
C ILE A 145 24.31 55.52 -6.37
N ASN A 146 23.28 55.93 -5.61
CA ASN A 146 23.28 55.79 -4.15
C ASN A 146 23.39 54.30 -3.80
N LYS A 147 24.34 53.91 -2.94
CA LYS A 147 24.62 52.52 -2.56
C LYS A 147 23.38 51.65 -2.37
N SER A 148 22.32 52.20 -1.78
CA SER A 148 21.06 51.49 -1.54
C SER A 148 20.28 51.08 -2.81
N ASP A 149 20.34 51.82 -3.92
CA ASP A 149 19.69 51.36 -5.17
C ASP A 149 20.54 50.28 -5.86
N ARG A 150 21.87 50.35 -5.74
CA ARG A 150 22.77 49.29 -6.22
C ARG A 150 22.50 47.98 -5.47
N ASP A 151 22.45 48.05 -4.15
CA ASP A 151 22.15 46.91 -3.29
C ASP A 151 20.74 46.33 -3.64
N ALA A 152 19.75 47.17 -3.96
CA ALA A 152 18.42 46.71 -4.37
C ALA A 152 18.39 46.03 -5.77
N ILE A 153 19.23 46.47 -6.70
CA ILE A 153 19.39 45.84 -8.02
C ILE A 153 20.10 44.48 -7.86
N GLU A 154 21.14 44.44 -7.03
CA GLU A 154 21.89 43.22 -6.72
C GLU A 154 20.97 42.17 -6.06
N ASP A 155 20.17 42.57 -5.06
CA ASP A 155 19.12 41.70 -4.47
C ASP A 155 18.18 41.11 -5.53
N ILE A 156 17.73 41.93 -6.48
CA ILE A 156 16.81 41.46 -7.53
C ILE A 156 17.51 40.48 -8.46
N GLN A 157 18.75 40.74 -8.87
CA GLN A 157 19.54 39.81 -9.68
C GLN A 157 19.72 38.47 -8.97
N THR A 158 20.11 38.50 -7.69
CA THR A 158 20.25 37.27 -6.88
C THR A 158 18.94 36.49 -6.81
N ILE A 159 17.81 37.16 -6.56
CA ILE A 159 16.49 36.48 -6.56
C ILE A 159 16.17 35.89 -7.93
N GLN A 160 16.51 36.55 -9.05
CA GLN A 160 16.30 36.00 -10.39
C GLN A 160 17.15 34.76 -10.63
N GLU A 161 18.43 34.77 -10.25
CA GLU A 161 19.35 33.64 -10.37
C GLU A 161 18.87 32.45 -9.52
N GLU A 162 18.47 32.69 -8.26
CA GLU A 162 17.88 31.66 -7.39
C GLU A 162 16.62 31.05 -8.00
N LEU A 163 15.75 31.89 -8.55
CA LEU A 163 14.48 31.46 -9.15
C LEU A 163 14.70 30.63 -10.42
N ASP A 164 15.67 30.99 -11.25
CA ASP A 164 16.02 30.20 -12.43
C ASP A 164 16.69 28.87 -12.05
N ALA A 165 17.55 28.85 -11.01
CA ALA A 165 18.09 27.62 -10.46
C ALA A 165 16.98 26.69 -9.92
N GLN A 166 16.01 27.24 -9.17
CA GLN A 166 14.87 26.48 -8.65
C GLN A 166 13.96 25.94 -9.77
N LYS A 167 13.75 26.69 -10.85
CA LYS A 167 13.01 26.17 -12.02
C LYS A 167 13.74 25.01 -12.68
N THR A 168 15.06 25.11 -12.86
CA THR A 168 15.86 24.02 -13.42
C THR A 168 15.80 22.77 -12.53
N GLU A 169 15.90 22.96 -11.21
CA GLU A 169 15.73 21.87 -10.24
C GLU A 169 14.34 21.24 -10.34
N LEU A 170 13.28 22.05 -10.39
CA LEU A 170 11.91 21.57 -10.55
C LEU A 170 11.73 20.73 -11.83
N GLU A 171 12.30 21.16 -12.95
CA GLU A 171 12.24 20.39 -14.20
C GLU A 171 13.02 19.07 -14.10
N SER A 172 14.15 19.05 -13.40
CA SER A 172 14.89 17.82 -13.11
C SER A 172 14.07 16.86 -12.24
N GLN A 173 13.46 17.36 -11.16
CA GLN A 173 12.62 16.56 -10.27
C GLN A 173 11.41 15.96 -11.00
N LYS A 174 10.76 16.71 -11.90
CA LYS A 174 9.69 16.19 -12.75
C LYS A 174 10.17 15.11 -13.71
N ALA A 175 11.35 15.28 -14.30
CA ALA A 175 11.93 14.26 -15.18
C ALA A 175 12.27 12.97 -14.42
N ASP A 176 12.77 13.09 -13.19
CA ASP A 176 13.04 11.93 -12.34
C ASP A 176 11.75 11.25 -11.84
N LEU A 177 10.71 12.03 -11.53
CA LEU A 177 9.38 11.51 -11.22
C LEU A 177 8.83 10.67 -12.38
N GLU A 178 8.98 11.13 -13.63
CA GLU A 178 8.51 10.37 -14.80
C GLU A 178 9.28 9.05 -14.96
N LYS A 179 10.61 9.07 -14.81
CA LYS A 179 11.41 7.84 -14.82
C LYS A 179 10.99 6.85 -13.74
N LEU A 180 10.69 7.34 -12.54
CA LEU A 180 10.21 6.49 -11.43
C LEU A 180 8.85 5.88 -11.75
N LYS A 181 7.93 6.61 -12.40
CA LYS A 181 6.64 6.09 -12.86
C LYS A 181 6.79 5.04 -13.96
N ASP A 182 7.72 5.24 -14.89
CA ASP A 182 8.05 4.25 -15.92
C ASP A 182 8.61 2.97 -15.27
N GLN A 183 9.53 3.12 -14.32
CA GLN A 183 10.08 2.00 -13.55
C GLN A 183 8.99 1.26 -12.78
N GLN A 184 8.09 1.98 -12.10
CA GLN A 184 6.95 1.40 -11.40
C GLN A 184 6.06 0.60 -12.37
N THR A 185 5.78 1.15 -13.56
CA THR A 185 4.97 0.48 -14.58
C THR A 185 5.59 -0.84 -15.04
N ALA A 186 6.91 -0.85 -15.30
CA ALA A 186 7.62 -2.07 -15.65
C ALA A 186 7.57 -3.12 -14.51
N GLN A 187 7.79 -2.70 -13.27
CA GLN A 187 7.71 -3.58 -12.10
C GLN A 187 6.30 -4.19 -11.95
N MET A 188 5.24 -3.40 -12.17
CA MET A 188 3.87 -3.92 -12.15
C MET A 188 3.60 -4.95 -13.25
N GLN A 189 4.16 -4.78 -14.44
CA GLN A 189 4.06 -5.76 -15.53
C GLN A 189 4.77 -7.07 -15.15
N ASP A 190 5.96 -7.00 -14.57
CA ASP A 190 6.70 -8.18 -14.09
C ASP A 190 5.93 -8.91 -12.98
N MET A 191 5.36 -8.17 -12.03
CA MET A 191 4.51 -8.73 -10.98
C MET A 191 3.27 -9.43 -11.55
N GLN A 192 2.62 -8.82 -12.55
CA GLN A 192 1.46 -9.42 -13.22
C GLN A 192 1.85 -10.70 -13.98
N ALA A 193 3.01 -10.71 -14.63
CA ALA A 193 3.52 -11.91 -15.31
C ALA A 193 3.75 -13.06 -14.32
N LYS A 194 4.27 -12.78 -13.12
CA LYS A 194 4.43 -13.79 -12.05
C LYS A 194 3.10 -14.35 -11.56
N GLN A 195 2.06 -13.52 -11.43
CA GLN A 195 0.71 -14.01 -11.12
C GLN A 195 0.13 -14.89 -12.23
N GLN A 196 0.40 -14.57 -13.50
CA GLN A 196 -0.01 -15.41 -14.63
C GLN A 196 0.76 -16.74 -14.67
N GLU A 197 2.03 -16.74 -14.26
CA GLU A 197 2.83 -17.95 -14.10
C GLU A 197 2.21 -18.90 -13.06
N VAL A 198 1.78 -18.37 -11.90
CA VAL A 198 1.01 -19.13 -10.90
C VAL A 198 -0.24 -19.75 -11.52
N GLN A 199 -1.03 -18.97 -12.27
CA GLN A 199 -2.24 -19.49 -12.89
C GLN A 199 -1.95 -20.59 -13.93
N THR A 200 -0.84 -20.46 -14.67
CA THR A 200 -0.40 -21.45 -15.65
C THR A 200 0.01 -22.75 -14.97
N VAL A 201 0.79 -22.66 -13.89
CA VAL A 201 1.16 -23.81 -13.06
C VAL A 201 -0.09 -24.50 -12.53
N LEU A 202 -1.02 -23.76 -11.91
CA LEU A 202 -2.25 -24.32 -11.34
C LEU A 202 -3.18 -24.96 -12.38
N ASN A 203 -3.30 -24.36 -13.58
CA ASN A 203 -4.11 -24.91 -14.67
C ASN A 203 -3.52 -26.20 -15.26
N GLY A 204 -2.19 -26.36 -15.21
CA GLY A 204 -1.49 -27.54 -15.69
C GLY A 204 -1.61 -28.77 -14.78
N LEU A 205 -2.18 -28.61 -13.58
CA LEU A 205 -2.32 -29.70 -12.61
C LEU A 205 -3.48 -30.64 -12.94
N SER A 206 -3.29 -31.92 -12.62
CA SER A 206 -4.39 -32.89 -12.59
C SER A 206 -5.33 -32.60 -11.43
N ASP A 207 -6.58 -33.06 -11.54
CA ASP A 207 -7.59 -32.85 -10.49
C ASP A 207 -7.20 -33.55 -9.17
N ASP A 208 -6.55 -34.71 -9.25
CA ASP A 208 -6.01 -35.44 -8.08
C ASP A 208 -4.99 -34.58 -7.31
N VAL A 209 -4.10 -33.87 -8.01
CA VAL A 209 -3.10 -32.99 -7.37
C VAL A 209 -3.77 -31.74 -6.79
N LYS A 210 -4.76 -31.16 -7.48
CA LYS A 210 -5.54 -30.02 -6.96
C LYS A 210 -6.29 -30.37 -5.68
N GLU A 211 -6.90 -31.56 -5.60
CA GLU A 211 -7.59 -32.02 -4.40
C GLU A 211 -6.61 -32.22 -3.23
N LEU A 212 -5.46 -32.86 -3.47
CA LEU A 212 -4.41 -33.01 -2.46
C LEU A 212 -3.87 -31.67 -1.98
N MET A 213 -3.69 -30.70 -2.88
CA MET A 213 -3.29 -29.33 -2.52
C MET A 213 -4.33 -28.66 -1.63
N ALA A 214 -5.62 -28.71 -1.99
CA ALA A 214 -6.68 -28.11 -1.19
C ALA A 214 -6.78 -28.72 0.23
N GLN A 215 -6.60 -30.04 0.36
CA GLN A 215 -6.54 -30.71 1.66
C GLN A 215 -5.34 -30.22 2.48
N ARG A 216 -4.14 -30.17 1.89
CA ARG A 216 -2.92 -29.70 2.55
C ARG A 216 -3.02 -28.24 2.99
N ASP A 217 -3.53 -27.37 2.13
CA ASP A 217 -3.70 -25.95 2.43
C ASP A 217 -4.66 -25.74 3.61
N SER A 218 -5.74 -26.52 3.68
CA SER A 218 -6.66 -26.53 4.82
C SER A 218 -5.95 -26.94 6.14
N GLU A 219 -5.09 -27.97 6.10
CA GLU A 219 -4.33 -28.42 7.27
C GLU A 219 -3.27 -27.40 7.72
N ILE A 220 -2.51 -26.82 6.80
CA ILE A 220 -1.51 -25.79 7.09
C ILE A 220 -2.18 -24.56 7.68
N LEU A 221 -3.32 -24.13 7.13
CA LEU A 221 -4.09 -23.00 7.63
C LEU A 221 -4.64 -23.25 9.03
N ALA A 222 -5.22 -24.43 9.29
CA ALA A 222 -5.70 -24.81 10.61
C ALA A 222 -4.57 -24.79 11.65
N ALA A 223 -3.36 -25.23 11.25
CA ALA A 223 -2.18 -25.15 12.10
C ALA A 223 -1.72 -23.70 12.36
N ALA A 224 -1.71 -22.84 11.33
CA ALA A 224 -1.34 -21.43 11.45
C ALA A 224 -2.33 -20.65 12.35
N GLN A 225 -3.63 -20.89 12.20
CA GLN A 225 -4.67 -20.30 13.06
C GLN A 225 -4.52 -20.75 14.52
N ALA A 226 -4.22 -22.03 14.74
CA ALA A 226 -3.96 -22.55 16.09
C ALA A 226 -2.71 -21.89 16.72
N GLU A 227 -1.65 -21.69 15.93
CA GLU A 227 -0.44 -21.01 16.38
C GLU A 227 -0.68 -19.53 16.68
N GLU A 228 -1.42 -18.81 15.83
CA GLU A 228 -1.77 -17.42 16.07
C GLU A 228 -2.68 -17.25 17.29
N ALA A 229 -3.68 -18.14 17.46
CA ALA A 229 -4.51 -18.17 18.66
C ALA A 229 -3.68 -18.43 19.91
N ALA A 230 -2.70 -19.35 19.85
CA ALA A 230 -1.77 -19.60 20.94
C ALA A 230 -0.87 -18.37 21.22
N ARG A 231 -0.39 -17.68 20.18
CA ARG A 231 0.41 -16.45 20.30
C ARG A 231 -0.40 -15.31 20.93
N LYS A 232 -1.66 -15.13 20.52
CA LYS A 232 -2.61 -14.17 21.12
C LYS A 232 -2.90 -14.50 22.57
N ALA A 233 -3.13 -15.78 22.89
CA ALA A 233 -3.33 -16.24 24.26
C ALA A 233 -2.07 -15.99 25.13
N ALA A 234 -0.88 -16.25 24.58
CA ALA A 234 0.39 -15.99 25.27
C ALA A 234 0.65 -14.49 25.48
N ALA A 235 0.35 -13.65 24.48
CA ALA A 235 0.45 -12.19 24.59
C ALA A 235 -0.56 -11.62 25.59
N ALA A 236 -1.80 -12.12 25.61
CA ALA A 236 -2.82 -11.76 26.59
C ALA A 236 -2.41 -12.19 28.01
N ALA A 237 -1.85 -13.39 28.16
CA ALA A 237 -1.31 -13.86 29.45
C ALA A 237 -0.12 -13.00 29.92
N ALA A 238 0.78 -12.61 29.02
CA ALA A 238 1.90 -11.71 29.33
C ALA A 238 1.43 -10.29 29.71
N ALA A 239 0.38 -9.78 29.06
CA ALA A 239 -0.25 -8.51 29.41
C ALA A 239 -1.00 -8.58 30.75
N ALA A 240 -1.69 -9.69 31.05
CA ALA A 240 -2.31 -9.95 32.34
C ALA A 240 -1.28 -10.02 33.48
N ASN A 241 -0.07 -10.54 33.21
CA ASN A 241 1.02 -10.59 34.19
C ASN A 241 1.62 -9.20 34.49
N LYS A 242 1.46 -8.21 33.59
CA LYS A 242 1.76 -6.79 33.87
C LYS A 242 0.63 -6.06 34.60
N ASN A 243 -0.59 -6.63 34.65
CA ASN A 243 -1.77 -5.98 35.20
C ASN A 243 -2.19 -6.56 36.57
N ASN A 244 -1.34 -7.34 37.24
CA ASN A 244 -1.55 -7.81 38.62
C ASN A 244 -1.38 -6.68 39.67
N SER A 245 -1.74 -5.46 39.30
CA SER A 245 -1.84 -4.28 40.17
C SER A 245 -3.11 -3.48 39.86
N TYR A 246 -4.19 -4.11 39.38
CA TYR A 246 -5.53 -3.52 39.51
C TYR A 246 -6.64 -4.57 39.35
N SER A 247 -7.46 -4.68 40.39
CA SER A 247 -8.60 -5.60 40.49
C SER A 247 -9.85 -5.03 39.82
N GLY A 248 -10.61 -5.88 39.12
CA GLY A 248 -12.08 -5.80 39.11
C GLY A 248 -12.77 -5.89 37.73
N GLY A 249 -13.59 -6.94 37.56
CA GLY A 249 -14.84 -6.86 36.78
C GLY A 249 -15.00 -7.81 35.58
N SER A 250 -15.71 -8.92 35.77
CA SER A 250 -16.18 -9.84 34.72
C SER A 250 -17.45 -9.34 34.00
N SER A 251 -17.56 -9.56 32.69
CA SER A 251 -18.77 -10.09 32.00
C SER A 251 -18.55 -10.33 30.49
N SER A 252 -19.31 -11.28 29.96
CA SER A 252 -19.20 -12.07 28.72
C SER A 252 -19.74 -11.43 27.42
N GLY A 253 -19.25 -11.90 26.26
CA GLY A 253 -19.99 -11.89 24.98
C GLY A 253 -19.07 -11.78 23.75
N GLY A 254 -19.25 -12.64 22.75
CA GLY A 254 -18.29 -12.89 21.67
C GLY A 254 -18.14 -11.76 20.62
N GLY A 255 -16.98 -11.79 19.95
CA GLY A 255 -16.57 -10.86 18.90
C GLY A 255 -15.41 -9.98 19.35
N SER A 256 -14.19 -10.29 18.92
CA SER A 256 -12.99 -9.51 19.25
C SER A 256 -12.96 -8.21 18.45
N TYR A 257 -13.79 -7.25 18.81
CA TYR A 257 -13.72 -5.88 18.31
C TYR A 257 -12.64 -5.14 19.13
N ALA A 258 -11.63 -4.59 18.46
CA ALA A 258 -10.72 -3.65 19.12
C ALA A 258 -11.55 -2.47 19.68
N PRO A 259 -11.30 -2.00 20.91
CA PRO A 259 -12.01 -0.86 21.47
C PRO A 259 -11.49 0.43 20.82
N GLY A 260 -12.07 0.76 19.67
CA GLY A 260 -12.06 2.10 19.10
C GLY A 260 -13.50 2.42 18.73
N THR A 261 -14.05 3.51 19.27
CA THR A 261 -15.34 4.00 18.80
C THR A 261 -15.19 4.32 17.31
N PRO A 262 -15.92 3.69 16.38
CA PRO A 262 -15.95 4.13 15.00
C PRO A 262 -16.30 5.61 15.01
N GLN A 263 -15.56 6.41 14.24
CA GLN A 263 -15.86 7.84 14.15
C GLN A 263 -17.24 7.95 13.47
N GLN A 264 -18.30 8.12 14.29
CA GLN A 264 -19.69 8.24 13.82
C GLN A 264 -19.95 9.51 13.00
N ASN A 265 -18.94 10.37 12.85
CA ASN A 265 -18.90 11.49 11.93
C ASN A 265 -17.75 11.29 10.95
N ALA A 266 -17.91 10.39 9.97
CA ALA A 266 -17.10 10.48 8.77
C ALA A 266 -17.46 11.82 8.10
N GLY A 267 -16.45 12.62 7.70
CA GLY A 267 -16.62 14.04 7.35
C GLY A 267 -17.66 14.31 6.23
N SER A 268 -17.95 13.32 5.39
CA SER A 268 -18.94 13.38 4.31
C SER A 268 -19.99 12.26 4.38
N GLY A 269 -21.13 12.46 3.71
CA GLY A 269 -22.17 11.44 3.55
C GLY A 269 -21.72 10.18 2.81
N LYS A 270 -20.75 10.29 1.88
CA LYS A 270 -20.20 9.13 1.15
C LYS A 270 -19.25 8.33 2.02
N GLN A 271 -18.40 8.99 2.82
CA GLN A 271 -17.54 8.31 3.79
C GLN A 271 -18.39 7.57 4.82
N GLN A 272 -19.46 8.19 5.32
CA GLN A 272 -20.36 7.56 6.27
C GLN A 272 -21.09 6.35 5.65
N ALA A 273 -21.49 6.43 4.38
CA ALA A 273 -22.10 5.30 3.68
C ALA A 273 -21.14 4.10 3.58
N VAL A 274 -19.85 4.34 3.28
CA VAL A 274 -18.82 3.28 3.27
C VAL A 274 -18.62 2.69 4.66
N VAL A 275 -18.50 3.50 5.71
CA VAL A 275 -18.38 3.02 7.08
C VAL A 275 -19.59 2.18 7.49
N ASN A 276 -20.81 2.65 7.21
CA ASN A 276 -22.03 1.90 7.49
C ASN A 276 -22.04 0.56 6.75
N ALA A 277 -21.62 0.56 5.48
CA ALA A 277 -21.53 -0.65 4.67
C ALA A 277 -20.48 -1.64 5.19
N CYS A 278 -19.38 -1.19 5.83
CA CYS A 278 -18.43 -2.09 6.51
C CYS A 278 -19.10 -2.94 7.59
N TYR A 279 -20.06 -2.37 8.33
CA TYR A 279 -20.76 -3.06 9.42
C TYR A 279 -21.93 -3.93 8.96
N SER A 280 -22.49 -3.68 7.78
CA SER A 280 -23.63 -4.44 7.24
C SER A 280 -23.24 -5.48 6.18
N THR A 281 -22.04 -5.40 5.61
CA THR A 281 -21.60 -6.30 4.54
C THR A 281 -21.03 -7.60 5.13
N PRO A 282 -21.68 -8.75 4.91
CA PRO A 282 -21.21 -10.02 5.48
C PRO A 282 -19.90 -10.47 4.84
N SER A 283 -19.17 -11.33 5.56
CA SER A 283 -17.98 -11.97 5.02
C SER A 283 -18.33 -12.87 3.83
N PRO A 284 -17.64 -12.74 2.67
CA PRO A 284 -17.71 -13.69 1.57
C PRO A 284 -16.91 -14.98 1.82
N GLY A 285 -16.30 -15.15 3.00
CA GLY A 285 -15.44 -16.27 3.36
C GLY A 285 -13.95 -15.94 3.31
N GLN A 286 -13.12 -16.92 3.63
CA GLN A 286 -11.65 -16.79 3.69
C GLN A 286 -11.06 -16.41 2.32
N ASN A 287 -9.95 -15.66 2.31
CA ASN A 287 -9.19 -15.25 1.11
C ASN A 287 -9.93 -14.31 0.14
N TRP A 288 -11.11 -13.81 0.53
CA TRP A 288 -11.94 -12.91 -0.29
C TRP A 288 -11.90 -11.46 0.23
N CYS A 289 -10.73 -10.98 0.67
CA CYS A 289 -10.57 -9.63 1.24
C CYS A 289 -10.96 -8.53 0.23
N ALA A 290 -10.41 -8.59 -0.99
CA ALA A 290 -10.75 -7.66 -2.07
C ALA A 290 -12.25 -7.73 -2.43
N ALA A 291 -12.83 -8.93 -2.53
CA ALA A 291 -14.25 -9.08 -2.83
C ALA A 291 -15.16 -8.49 -1.72
N TRP A 292 -14.76 -8.61 -0.46
CA TRP A 292 -15.47 -7.94 0.63
C TRP A 292 -15.40 -6.42 0.49
N VAL A 293 -14.21 -5.85 0.21
CA VAL A 293 -14.05 -4.41 -0.05
C VAL A 293 -14.93 -3.96 -1.22
N THR A 294 -14.92 -4.69 -2.34
CA THR A 294 -15.80 -4.44 -3.49
C THR A 294 -17.28 -4.43 -3.09
N ASN A 295 -17.72 -5.41 -2.28
CA ASN A 295 -19.10 -5.49 -1.83
C ASN A 295 -19.47 -4.32 -0.89
N VAL A 296 -18.56 -3.88 -0.02
CA VAL A 296 -18.77 -2.70 0.83
C VAL A 296 -18.98 -1.45 -0.04
N PHE A 297 -18.11 -1.19 -1.00
CA PHE A 297 -18.23 -0.02 -1.89
C PHE A 297 -19.47 -0.07 -2.78
N ARG A 298 -19.88 -1.27 -3.23
CA ARG A 298 -21.13 -1.47 -3.96
C ARG A 298 -22.34 -1.17 -3.08
N ASN A 299 -22.36 -1.68 -1.85
CA ASN A 299 -23.45 -1.47 -0.90
C ASN A 299 -23.55 0.00 -0.44
N ALA A 300 -22.41 0.70 -0.39
CA ALA A 300 -22.35 2.14 -0.13
C ALA A 300 -22.78 3.00 -1.34
N GLY A 301 -23.07 2.41 -2.50
CA GLY A 301 -23.45 3.12 -3.72
C GLY A 301 -22.30 3.89 -4.39
N VAL A 302 -21.05 3.53 -4.12
CA VAL A 302 -19.86 4.20 -4.69
C VAL A 302 -19.50 3.60 -6.05
N GLY A 303 -19.51 2.26 -6.17
CA GLY A 303 -19.17 1.59 -7.41
C GLY A 303 -18.77 0.12 -7.22
N TYR A 304 -18.43 -0.53 -8.32
CA TYR A 304 -17.88 -1.89 -8.34
C TYR A 304 -16.44 -1.85 -8.87
N PHE A 305 -15.53 -2.43 -8.09
CA PHE A 305 -14.11 -2.49 -8.39
C PHE A 305 -13.66 -3.94 -8.34
N GLY A 306 -13.30 -4.53 -9.48
CA GLY A 306 -12.82 -5.91 -9.57
C GLY A 306 -11.33 -6.03 -9.27
N GLY A 307 -10.85 -7.25 -9.13
CA GLY A 307 -9.44 -7.57 -8.89
C GLY A 307 -9.16 -8.18 -7.50
N ASN A 308 -7.89 -8.48 -7.26
CA ASN A 308 -7.36 -8.91 -5.97
C ASN A 308 -6.78 -7.71 -5.17
N ALA A 309 -6.21 -7.97 -3.98
CA ALA A 309 -5.70 -6.87 -3.15
C ALA A 309 -4.47 -6.19 -3.75
N CYS A 310 -3.61 -6.92 -4.48
CA CYS A 310 -2.51 -6.33 -5.23
C CYS A 310 -2.98 -5.39 -6.33
N ASP A 311 -4.04 -5.76 -7.06
CA ASP A 311 -4.64 -4.88 -8.08
C ASP A 311 -5.13 -3.58 -7.43
N MET A 312 -5.82 -3.69 -6.28
CA MET A 312 -6.29 -2.53 -5.54
C MET A 312 -5.15 -1.66 -4.98
N PHE A 313 -4.11 -2.29 -4.45
CA PHE A 313 -2.91 -1.61 -3.95
C PHE A 313 -2.21 -0.84 -5.07
N ASN A 314 -1.90 -1.51 -6.17
CA ASN A 314 -1.14 -0.95 -7.29
C ASN A 314 -1.91 0.18 -7.99
N ALA A 315 -3.24 0.05 -8.09
CA ALA A 315 -4.07 1.03 -8.77
C ALA A 315 -4.42 2.26 -7.92
N TRP A 316 -4.41 2.16 -6.58
CA TRP A 316 -5.01 3.22 -5.74
C TRP A 316 -4.29 3.52 -4.41
N CYS A 317 -3.28 2.75 -3.98
CA CYS A 317 -2.59 2.97 -2.69
C CYS A 317 -1.23 3.64 -2.86
N TYR A 318 -1.23 4.97 -2.98
CA TYR A 318 -0.03 5.76 -3.27
C TYR A 318 0.58 6.48 -2.08
N SER A 319 -0.07 6.50 -0.91
CA SER A 319 0.48 7.18 0.27
C SER A 319 0.77 6.24 1.43
N SER A 320 1.85 6.54 2.13
CA SER A 320 2.21 5.97 3.43
C SER A 320 2.21 7.00 4.57
N ASP A 321 1.87 8.26 4.27
CA ASP A 321 1.75 9.35 5.24
C ASP A 321 0.43 9.31 5.99
N ARG A 322 0.51 9.15 7.32
CA ARG A 322 -0.66 9.01 8.20
C ARG A 322 -1.51 10.27 8.20
N SER A 323 -0.93 11.43 7.90
CA SER A 323 -1.66 12.68 7.79
C SER A 323 -2.63 12.68 6.60
N ALA A 324 -2.30 11.94 5.54
CA ALA A 324 -3.12 11.77 4.35
C ALA A 324 -4.21 10.69 4.52
N LEU A 325 -4.16 9.86 5.57
CA LEU A 325 -5.12 8.79 5.78
C LEU A 325 -6.50 9.33 6.20
N GLN A 326 -7.50 9.07 5.37
CA GLN A 326 -8.87 9.53 5.60
C GLN A 326 -9.88 8.38 5.65
N VAL A 327 -10.97 8.60 6.39
CA VAL A 327 -12.06 7.62 6.55
C VAL A 327 -12.60 7.20 5.17
N GLY A 328 -12.73 5.90 4.96
CA GLY A 328 -13.19 5.30 3.72
C GLY A 328 -12.07 4.99 2.71
N MET A 329 -10.82 5.40 2.95
CA MET A 329 -9.69 4.93 2.15
C MET A 329 -9.46 3.44 2.35
N ILE A 330 -9.02 2.77 1.29
CA ILE A 330 -8.51 1.41 1.41
C ILE A 330 -7.09 1.45 1.99
N VAL A 331 -6.77 0.43 2.80
CA VAL A 331 -5.47 0.21 3.42
C VAL A 331 -5.03 -1.16 2.97
N ALA A 332 -3.96 -1.24 2.19
CA ALA A 332 -3.57 -2.47 1.51
C ALA A 332 -2.06 -2.72 1.57
N ASP A 333 -1.70 -3.98 1.37
CA ASP A 333 -0.35 -4.45 1.09
C ASP A 333 -0.41 -5.38 -0.12
N SER A 334 0.63 -5.36 -0.95
CA SER A 334 0.72 -6.17 -2.17
C SER A 334 1.44 -7.51 -1.97
N SER A 335 2.15 -7.72 -0.86
CA SER A 335 2.83 -8.97 -0.57
C SER A 335 3.22 -9.04 0.90
N HIS A 336 2.71 -10.04 1.63
CA HIS A 336 3.07 -10.28 3.02
C HIS A 336 3.18 -11.77 3.35
N SER A 337 4.06 -12.10 4.29
CA SER A 337 4.30 -13.49 4.71
C SER A 337 3.27 -14.01 5.73
N GLY A 338 2.47 -13.12 6.33
CA GLY A 338 1.57 -13.44 7.45
C GLY A 338 0.50 -14.52 7.17
N THR A 339 0.15 -14.77 5.91
CA THR A 339 -0.82 -15.82 5.51
C THR A 339 -0.24 -16.83 4.52
N GLY A 340 1.10 -16.94 4.43
CA GLY A 340 1.79 -17.86 3.53
C GLY A 340 1.73 -17.44 2.06
N ALA A 341 1.81 -18.41 1.15
CA ALA A 341 1.85 -18.16 -0.30
C ALA A 341 0.69 -17.29 -0.83
N PRO A 342 -0.57 -17.43 -0.37
CA PRO A 342 -1.65 -16.54 -0.81
C PRO A 342 -1.40 -15.08 -0.45
N GLY A 343 -0.89 -14.79 0.74
CA GLY A 343 -0.53 -13.42 1.15
C GLY A 343 0.66 -12.85 0.39
N LEU A 344 1.62 -13.71 0.01
CA LEU A 344 2.77 -13.30 -0.80
C LEU A 344 2.36 -12.90 -2.22
N ILE A 345 1.37 -13.59 -2.81
CA ILE A 345 0.99 -13.43 -4.24
C ILE A 345 -0.19 -12.46 -4.42
N TYR A 346 -1.14 -12.46 -3.49
CA TYR A 346 -2.42 -11.73 -3.63
C TYR A 346 -2.61 -10.60 -2.62
N GLY A 347 -1.68 -10.43 -1.68
CA GLY A 347 -1.69 -9.34 -0.71
C GLY A 347 -2.88 -9.38 0.25
N HIS A 348 -3.15 -8.23 0.88
CA HIS A 348 -4.34 -8.05 1.72
C HIS A 348 -4.85 -6.60 1.65
N VAL A 349 -6.16 -6.43 1.79
CA VAL A 349 -6.80 -5.11 1.78
C VAL A 349 -7.91 -5.02 2.82
N GLY A 350 -7.96 -3.86 3.47
CA GLY A 350 -9.02 -3.43 4.38
C GLY A 350 -9.47 -2.00 4.09
N ILE A 351 -10.41 -1.52 4.89
CA ILE A 351 -10.96 -0.17 4.81
C ILE A 351 -10.70 0.54 6.14
N TYR A 352 -10.15 1.75 6.07
CA TYR A 352 -9.99 2.60 7.25
C TYR A 352 -11.34 3.21 7.63
N VAL A 353 -11.84 2.88 8.83
CA VAL A 353 -13.16 3.35 9.32
C VAL A 353 -13.07 4.50 10.32
N GLY A 354 -11.87 5.08 10.47
CA GLY A 354 -11.59 6.17 11.41
C GLY A 354 -11.16 5.68 12.80
N GLY A 355 -10.75 6.62 13.65
CA GLY A 355 -10.33 6.32 15.02
C GLY A 355 -9.10 5.40 15.11
N GLY A 356 -8.26 5.35 14.07
CA GLY A 356 -7.14 4.41 14.02
C GLY A 356 -7.55 2.96 13.75
N ILE A 357 -8.76 2.69 13.27
CA ILE A 357 -9.29 1.34 13.04
C ILE A 357 -9.37 1.01 11.55
N VAL A 358 -8.89 -0.18 11.19
CA VAL A 358 -9.04 -0.81 9.87
C VAL A 358 -9.94 -2.04 10.01
N MET A 359 -10.97 -2.11 9.16
CA MET A 359 -11.81 -3.29 9.02
C MET A 359 -11.42 -4.08 7.77
N SER A 360 -11.31 -5.40 7.88
CA SER A 360 -10.98 -6.26 6.74
C SER A 360 -11.60 -7.63 6.87
N ASN A 361 -11.68 -8.38 5.77
CA ASN A 361 -12.15 -9.76 5.78
C ASN A 361 -10.97 -10.73 5.86
N GLU A 362 -10.90 -11.51 6.94
CA GLU A 362 -9.88 -12.52 7.21
C GLU A 362 -10.51 -13.92 7.38
N GLY A 363 -11.66 -14.15 6.72
CA GLY A 363 -12.57 -15.29 6.96
C GLY A 363 -13.76 -14.90 7.83
N ALA A 364 -13.50 -14.10 8.86
CA ALA A 364 -14.50 -13.26 9.52
C ALA A 364 -14.15 -11.79 9.29
N ILE A 365 -15.12 -10.89 9.49
CA ILE A 365 -14.85 -9.46 9.47
C ILE A 365 -14.13 -9.10 10.78
N THR A 366 -12.91 -8.60 10.65
CA THR A 366 -12.06 -8.18 11.76
C THR A 366 -12.03 -6.66 11.86
N SER A 367 -11.77 -6.15 13.06
CA SER A 367 -11.46 -4.74 13.30
C SER A 367 -10.15 -4.67 14.08
N LYS A 368 -9.11 -4.16 13.44
CA LYS A 368 -7.76 -4.04 14.01
C LYS A 368 -7.37 -2.57 14.09
N SER A 369 -6.49 -2.22 15.04
CA SER A 369 -5.84 -0.92 14.97
C SER A 369 -4.98 -0.84 13.71
N LEU A 370 -4.79 0.35 13.17
CA LEU A 370 -3.92 0.61 12.02
C LEU A 370 -2.51 0.11 12.31
N ASP A 371 -2.00 0.30 13.53
CA ASP A 371 -0.67 -0.20 13.94
C ASP A 371 -0.62 -1.72 13.93
N SER A 372 -1.65 -2.40 14.42
CA SER A 372 -1.73 -3.86 14.37
C SER A 372 -1.84 -4.37 12.94
N PHE A 373 -2.54 -3.65 12.06
CA PHE A 373 -2.65 -3.98 10.65
C PHE A 373 -1.29 -3.84 9.95
N ILE A 374 -0.63 -2.70 10.12
CA ILE A 374 0.71 -2.43 9.58
C ILE A 374 1.73 -3.44 10.12
N SER A 375 1.69 -3.76 11.41
CA SER A 375 2.63 -4.72 12.00
C SER A 375 2.47 -6.15 11.47
N PHE A 376 1.26 -6.54 11.04
CA PHE A 376 1.00 -7.89 10.55
C PHE A 376 1.16 -8.01 9.03
N TYR A 377 0.57 -7.07 8.29
CA TYR A 377 0.57 -7.08 6.82
C TYR A 377 1.74 -6.31 6.22
N GLY A 378 2.29 -5.32 6.92
CA GLY A 378 3.40 -4.50 6.42
C GLY A 378 4.79 -5.13 6.53
N THR A 379 4.89 -6.43 6.87
CA THR A 379 6.19 -7.12 6.98
C THR A 379 6.81 -7.50 5.63
N GLY A 380 6.09 -7.32 4.53
CA GLY A 380 6.60 -7.48 3.17
C GLY A 380 6.69 -6.14 2.44
N SER A 381 5.81 -5.92 1.45
CA SER A 381 5.86 -4.73 0.60
C SER A 381 5.54 -3.43 1.35
N GLY A 382 4.91 -3.53 2.51
CA GLY A 382 4.57 -2.37 3.33
C GLY A 382 3.18 -1.87 3.00
N VAL A 383 2.48 -1.42 4.05
CA VAL A 383 1.09 -0.99 3.94
C VAL A 383 1.00 0.44 3.43
N ARG A 384 0.16 0.64 2.41
CA ARG A 384 -0.15 1.94 1.81
C ARG A 384 -1.66 2.13 1.71
N TRP A 385 -2.10 3.37 1.54
CA TRP A 385 -3.52 3.73 1.44
C TRP A 385 -3.82 4.71 0.32
N GLY A 386 -5.10 4.73 -0.06
CA GLY A 386 -5.66 5.73 -0.95
C GLY A 386 -7.12 5.46 -1.30
N TRP A 387 -7.60 6.18 -2.31
CA TRP A 387 -9.00 6.18 -2.71
C TRP A 387 -9.29 5.09 -3.73
N LEU A 388 -10.07 4.09 -3.35
CA LEU A 388 -10.52 3.05 -4.27
C LEU A 388 -11.26 3.68 -5.47
N GLY A 389 -10.81 3.33 -6.68
CA GLY A 389 -11.34 3.93 -7.92
C GLY A 389 -10.81 5.33 -8.23
N GLY A 390 -9.90 5.89 -7.43
CA GLY A 390 -9.46 7.28 -7.53
C GLY A 390 -10.53 8.29 -7.10
N ILE A 391 -11.58 7.83 -6.40
CA ILE A 391 -12.73 8.65 -6.02
C ILE A 391 -12.54 9.12 -4.57
N ALA A 392 -12.18 10.39 -4.39
CA ALA A 392 -12.21 11.01 -3.08
C ALA A 392 -13.64 11.00 -2.52
N LEU A 393 -13.80 10.48 -1.31
CA LEU A 393 -15.12 10.41 -0.66
C LEU A 393 -15.44 11.65 0.17
N SER A 394 -14.46 12.52 0.46
CA SER A 394 -14.60 13.75 1.25
C SER A 394 -15.55 14.78 0.64
#